data_AF-A0A5C5S6Y7-F1
#
_entry.id   AF-A0A5C5S6Y7-F1
#
_cell.length_a   1.000
_cell.length_b   1.000
_cell.length_c   1.000
_cell.angle_alpha   90.00
_cell.angle_beta   90.00
_cell.angle_gamma   90.00
#
_symmetry.space_group_name_H-M   'P 1'
#
loop_
_entity.id
_entity.type
_entity.pdbx_description
1 polymer ?
#
loop_
_entity_poly.entity_id
_entity_poly.type
_entity_poly.pdbx_seq_one_letter_code
_entity_poly.pdbx_strand_id
1 'polypeptide(L)'
;MPAFIQDLERQAQAAARNEADFRLQMRDRLAQLEAARVAAYRRLNLLKGMAAAVAGAAEEAGALEAGVDHVCTRTDWSAANAAYAEVRARLMPVAVAMWACDHPPADAPAPALQAPILAFTSFEAWYRARFDVDFLSLLASDAPTFQSVVDF
;
A
#
# COMPACT_ATOMS: atom_id res chain seq x y z
N MET A 1 33.89 -24.41 -41.92
CA MET A 1 32.84 -23.38 -42.10
C MET A 1 33.50 -22.02 -42.29
N PRO A 2 33.01 -21.15 -43.19
CA PRO A 2 33.63 -19.84 -43.42
C PRO A 2 33.63 -18.95 -42.16
N ALA A 3 34.67 -18.12 -41.99
CA ALA A 3 34.81 -17.25 -40.81
C ALA A 3 33.64 -16.27 -40.62
N PHE A 4 33.08 -15.75 -41.71
CA PHE A 4 31.93 -14.84 -41.64
C PHE A 4 30.66 -15.53 -41.11
N ILE A 5 30.47 -16.83 -41.37
CA ILE A 5 29.35 -17.60 -40.83
C ILE A 5 29.51 -17.80 -39.32
N GLN A 6 30.73 -18.10 -38.85
CA GLN A 6 31.01 -18.22 -37.41
C GLN A 6 30.74 -16.91 -36.66
N ASP A 7 31.04 -15.77 -37.30
CA ASP A 7 30.74 -14.46 -36.73
C ASP A 7 29.22 -14.20 -36.69
N LEU A 8 28.49 -14.50 -37.76
CA LEU A 8 27.03 -14.40 -37.78
C LEU A 8 26.37 -15.31 -36.72
N GLU A 9 26.85 -16.53 -36.53
CA GLU A 9 26.36 -17.43 -35.47
C GLU A 9 26.60 -16.84 -34.08
N ARG A 10 27.78 -16.26 -33.84
CA ARG A 10 28.10 -15.60 -32.56
C ARG A 10 27.17 -14.41 -32.32
N GLN A 11 26.93 -13.60 -33.36
CA GLN A 11 26.00 -12.47 -33.30
C GLN A 11 24.57 -12.94 -33.03
N ALA A 12 24.09 -13.98 -33.71
CA ALA A 12 22.77 -14.56 -33.50
C ALA A 12 22.59 -15.10 -32.07
N GLN A 13 23.59 -15.82 -31.56
CA GLN A 13 23.58 -16.30 -30.17
C GLN A 13 23.63 -15.15 -29.16
N ALA A 14 24.40 -14.09 -29.43
CA ALA A 14 24.44 -12.91 -28.58
C ALA A 14 23.09 -12.19 -28.57
N ALA A 15 22.45 -12.02 -29.73
CA ALA A 15 21.12 -11.45 -29.84
C ALA A 15 20.09 -12.27 -29.04
N ALA A 16 20.10 -13.60 -29.17
CA ALA A 16 19.20 -14.49 -28.42
C ALA A 16 19.40 -14.39 -26.90
N ARG A 17 20.65 -14.31 -26.42
CA ARG A 17 20.95 -14.09 -25.00
C ARG A 17 20.45 -12.73 -24.51
N ASN A 18 20.75 -11.67 -25.26
CA ASN A 18 20.32 -10.31 -24.92
C ASN A 18 18.79 -10.20 -24.83
N GLU A 19 18.07 -10.85 -25.76
CA GLU A 19 16.62 -10.90 -25.72
C GLU A 19 16.11 -11.66 -24.48
N ALA A 20 16.68 -12.83 -24.17
CA ALA A 20 16.31 -13.60 -22.99
C ALA A 20 16.52 -12.81 -21.69
N ASP A 21 17.68 -12.14 -21.56
CA ASP A 21 18.01 -11.30 -20.41
C ASP A 21 17.04 -10.11 -20.29
N PHE A 22 16.71 -9.47 -21.42
CA PHE A 22 15.75 -8.37 -21.44
C PHE A 22 14.34 -8.82 -21.02
N ARG A 23 13.89 -9.99 -21.48
CA ARG A 23 12.58 -10.55 -21.07
C ARG A 23 12.54 -10.83 -19.56
N LEU A 24 13.62 -11.32 -18.97
CA LEU A 24 13.72 -11.52 -17.52
C LEU A 24 13.62 -10.18 -16.76
N GLN A 25 14.39 -9.18 -17.18
CA GLN A 25 14.37 -7.84 -16.59
C GLN A 25 12.98 -7.19 -16.69
N MET A 26 12.33 -7.31 -17.85
CA MET A 26 10.98 -6.81 -18.09
C MET A 26 9.96 -7.47 -17.18
N ARG A 27 10.00 -8.80 -17.05
CA ARG A 27 9.13 -9.56 -16.14
C ARG A 27 9.29 -9.08 -14.71
N ASP A 28 10.52 -8.97 -14.23
CA ASP A 28 10.80 -8.58 -12.85
C ASP A 28 10.38 -7.12 -12.60
N ARG A 29 10.59 -6.22 -13.58
CA ARG A 29 10.15 -4.83 -13.49
C ARG A 29 8.63 -4.71 -13.49
N LEU A 30 7.94 -5.48 -14.33
CA LEU A 30 6.49 -5.50 -14.38
C LEU A 30 5.90 -5.97 -13.04
N ALA A 31 6.43 -7.06 -12.48
CA ALA A 31 6.01 -7.55 -11.17
C ALA A 31 6.19 -6.51 -10.05
N GLN A 32 7.30 -5.76 -10.05
CA GLN A 32 7.52 -4.67 -9.10
C GLN A 32 6.49 -3.54 -9.26
N LEU A 33 6.19 -3.14 -10.49
CA LEU A 33 5.21 -2.09 -10.78
C LEU A 33 3.80 -2.53 -10.39
N GLU A 34 3.44 -3.79 -10.65
CA GLU A 34 2.17 -4.37 -10.23
C GLU A 34 2.04 -4.40 -8.70
N ALA A 35 3.06 -4.86 -7.98
CA ALA A 35 3.07 -4.87 -6.53
C ALA A 35 2.92 -3.46 -5.95
N ALA A 36 3.66 -2.48 -6.48
CA ALA A 36 3.57 -1.08 -6.07
C ALA A 36 2.17 -0.50 -6.32
N ARG A 37 1.58 -0.78 -7.49
CA ARG A 37 0.22 -0.36 -7.84
C ARG A 37 -0.81 -0.97 -6.88
N VAL A 38 -0.74 -2.27 -6.62
CA VAL A 38 -1.66 -2.97 -5.71
C VAL A 38 -1.56 -2.37 -4.30
N ALA A 39 -0.35 -2.17 -3.77
CA ALA A 39 -0.15 -1.54 -2.47
C ALA A 39 -0.73 -0.12 -2.40
N ALA A 40 -0.50 0.69 -3.43
CA ALA A 40 -1.04 2.05 -3.51
C ALA A 40 -2.57 2.09 -3.47
N TYR A 41 -3.25 1.24 -4.25
CA TYR A 41 -4.72 1.18 -4.23
C TYR A 41 -5.28 0.61 -2.93
N ARG A 42 -4.63 -0.39 -2.34
CA ARG A 42 -5.02 -0.91 -1.01
C ARG A 42 -4.97 0.18 0.06
N ARG A 43 -3.88 0.96 0.09
CA ARG A 43 -3.73 2.11 1.00
C ARG A 43 -4.81 3.16 0.74
N LEU A 44 -5.01 3.54 -0.52
CA LEU A 44 -6.02 4.53 -0.91
C LEU A 44 -7.43 4.11 -0.45
N ASN A 45 -7.83 2.88 -0.76
CA ASN A 45 -9.17 2.39 -0.44
C ASN A 45 -9.39 2.29 1.07
N LEU A 46 -8.38 1.81 1.82
CA LEU A 46 -8.45 1.74 3.28
C LEU A 46 -8.56 3.13 3.92
N LEU A 47 -7.67 4.05 3.55
CA LEU A 47 -7.68 5.40 4.13
C LEU A 47 -8.91 6.21 3.71
N LYS A 48 -9.44 5.99 2.51
CA LYS A 48 -10.71 6.57 2.08
C LYS A 48 -11.87 6.11 2.97
N GLY A 49 -11.95 4.81 3.26
CA GLY A 49 -12.97 4.26 4.14
C GLY A 49 -12.82 4.75 5.59
N MET A 50 -11.59 4.80 6.09
CA MET A 50 -11.27 5.35 7.41
C MET A 50 -11.68 6.83 7.51
N ALA A 51 -11.33 7.66 6.53
CA ALA A 51 -11.69 9.07 6.49
C ALA A 51 -13.22 9.27 6.47
N ALA A 52 -13.95 8.45 5.71
CA ALA A 52 -15.41 8.48 5.69
C ALA A 52 -16.03 8.11 7.06
N ALA A 53 -15.44 7.15 7.77
CA ALA A 53 -15.86 6.78 9.11
C ALA A 53 -15.61 7.90 10.14
N VAL A 54 -14.44 8.55 10.06
CA VAL A 54 -14.09 9.71 10.90
C VAL A 54 -15.07 10.87 10.66
N ALA A 55 -15.31 11.22 9.39
CA ALA A 55 -16.20 12.33 9.04
C ALA A 55 -17.69 12.08 9.37
N GLY A 56 -18.10 10.82 9.53
CA GLY A 56 -19.49 10.46 9.81
C GLY A 56 -19.92 10.60 11.28
N ALA A 57 -18.99 10.82 12.21
CA ALA A 57 -19.28 10.94 13.63
C ALA A 57 -19.40 12.42 14.06
N ALA A 58 -20.27 12.69 15.04
CA ALA A 58 -20.58 14.05 15.49
C ALA A 58 -19.53 14.63 16.46
N GLU A 59 -18.87 13.77 17.23
CA GLU A 59 -17.92 14.16 18.27
C GLU A 59 -16.56 13.53 18.00
N GLU A 60 -15.49 14.26 18.34
CA GLU A 60 -14.11 13.85 18.09
C GLU A 60 -13.83 12.44 18.60
N ALA A 61 -14.10 12.15 19.88
CA ALA A 61 -13.85 10.83 20.45
C ALA A 61 -14.54 9.69 19.66
N GLY A 62 -15.79 9.91 19.24
CA GLY A 62 -16.53 8.95 18.42
C GLY A 62 -15.94 8.80 17.01
N ALA A 63 -15.49 9.90 16.40
CA ALA A 63 -14.85 9.91 15.08
C ALA A 63 -13.54 9.13 15.07
N LEU A 64 -12.71 9.34 16.09
CA LEU A 64 -11.43 8.67 16.23
C LEU A 64 -11.60 7.16 16.36
N GLU A 65 -12.50 6.72 17.25
CA GLU A 65 -12.79 5.30 17.43
C GLU A 65 -13.42 4.68 16.18
N ALA A 66 -14.35 5.36 15.51
CA ALA A 66 -14.96 4.89 14.27
C ALA A 66 -13.92 4.66 13.15
N GLY A 67 -12.95 5.57 13.02
CA GLY A 67 -11.83 5.41 12.09
C GLY A 67 -10.98 4.17 12.41
N VAL A 68 -10.60 3.99 13.66
CA VAL A 68 -9.81 2.83 14.10
C VAL A 68 -10.58 1.52 13.92
N ASP A 69 -11.87 1.50 14.27
CA ASP A 69 -12.77 0.35 14.10
C ASP A 69 -12.92 -0.05 12.63
N HIS A 70 -13.01 0.93 11.73
CA HIS A 70 -13.06 0.67 10.29
C HIS A 70 -11.84 -0.14 9.82
N VAL A 71 -10.64 0.30 10.20
CA VAL A 71 -9.39 -0.37 9.81
C VAL A 71 -9.31 -1.77 10.43
N CYS A 72 -9.62 -1.91 11.71
CA CYS A 72 -9.59 -3.20 12.41
C CYS A 72 -10.55 -4.21 11.76
N THR A 73 -11.79 -3.79 11.49
CA THR A 73 -12.80 -4.63 10.82
C THR A 73 -12.35 -5.07 9.44
N ARG A 74 -11.76 -4.15 8.65
CA ARG A 74 -11.26 -4.42 7.30
C ARG A 74 -10.07 -5.37 7.26
N THR A 75 -9.35 -5.51 8.36
CA THR A 75 -8.13 -6.33 8.47
C THR A 75 -8.27 -7.50 9.43
N ASP A 76 -9.50 -7.79 9.85
CA ASP A 76 -9.87 -8.88 10.79
C ASP A 76 -9.13 -8.81 12.14
N TRP A 77 -8.70 -7.61 12.54
CA TRP A 77 -8.16 -7.35 13.87
C TRP A 77 -9.31 -7.18 14.86
N SER A 78 -9.29 -7.97 15.93
CA SER A 78 -10.32 -7.98 16.97
C SER A 78 -9.74 -8.24 18.35
N ALA A 79 -10.56 -8.09 19.40
CA ALA A 79 -10.15 -8.37 20.77
C ALA A 79 -9.69 -9.82 21.02
N ALA A 80 -9.97 -10.75 20.10
CA ALA A 80 -9.43 -12.10 20.16
C ALA A 80 -7.91 -12.16 19.89
N ASN A 81 -7.34 -11.14 19.24
CA ASN A 81 -5.90 -11.07 18.97
C ASN A 81 -5.16 -10.45 20.17
N ALA A 82 -4.08 -11.08 20.63
CA ALA A 82 -3.33 -10.64 21.80
C ALA A 82 -2.77 -9.20 21.70
N ALA A 83 -2.43 -8.74 20.49
CA ALA A 83 -1.88 -7.41 20.25
C ALA A 83 -2.94 -6.37 19.83
N TYR A 84 -4.23 -6.68 19.94
CA TYR A 84 -5.31 -5.81 19.43
C TYR A 84 -5.28 -4.40 20.00
N ALA A 85 -5.12 -4.26 21.31
CA ALA A 85 -5.03 -2.96 21.96
C ALA A 85 -3.82 -2.15 21.48
N GLU A 86 -2.68 -2.81 21.22
CA GLU A 86 -1.47 -2.18 20.70
C GLU A 86 -1.70 -1.68 19.26
N VAL A 87 -2.32 -2.49 18.41
CA VAL A 87 -2.67 -2.11 17.03
C VAL A 87 -3.62 -0.92 17.01
N ARG A 88 -4.68 -0.93 17.82
CA ARG A 88 -5.60 0.22 17.95
C ARG A 88 -4.87 1.50 18.38
N ALA A 89 -4.04 1.40 19.43
CA ALA A 89 -3.27 2.54 19.93
C ALA A 89 -2.32 3.12 18.87
N ARG A 90 -1.76 2.27 18.00
CA ARG A 90 -0.88 2.68 16.90
C ARG A 90 -1.62 3.24 15.69
N LEU A 91 -2.90 2.87 15.51
CA LEU A 91 -3.77 3.45 14.48
C LEU A 91 -4.38 4.79 14.89
N MET A 92 -4.56 5.02 16.20
CA MET A 92 -5.16 6.24 16.74
C MET A 92 -4.55 7.55 16.18
N PRO A 93 -3.22 7.72 16.06
CA PRO A 93 -2.63 8.93 15.47
C PRO A 93 -3.07 9.20 14.03
N VAL A 94 -3.41 8.15 13.26
CA VAL A 94 -3.92 8.31 11.90
C VAL A 94 -5.32 8.93 11.92
N ALA A 95 -6.20 8.46 12.81
CA ALA A 95 -7.53 9.01 12.99
C ALA A 95 -7.48 10.47 13.47
N VAL A 96 -6.59 10.77 14.42
CA VAL A 96 -6.36 12.14 14.92
C VAL A 96 -5.94 13.07 13.79
N ALA A 97 -4.99 12.64 12.96
CA ALA A 97 -4.54 13.42 11.83
C ALA A 97 -5.66 13.64 10.78
N MET A 98 -6.52 12.63 10.55
CA MET A 98 -7.67 12.77 9.64
C MET A 98 -8.70 13.75 10.18
N TRP A 99 -9.08 13.65 11.46
CA TRP A 99 -10.03 14.55 12.10
C TRP A 99 -9.57 16.01 12.03
N ALA A 100 -8.28 16.25 12.31
CA ALA A 100 -7.69 17.58 12.27
C ALA A 100 -7.74 18.23 10.88
N CYS A 101 -7.72 17.45 9.79
CA CYS A 101 -7.87 17.99 8.43
C CYS A 101 -9.20 18.71 8.22
N ASP A 102 -10.28 18.19 8.80
CA ASP A 102 -11.63 18.77 8.69
C ASP A 102 -11.95 19.74 9.85
N HIS A 103 -11.25 19.61 10.97
CA HIS A 103 -11.40 20.42 12.19
C HIS A 103 -10.07 21.05 12.59
N PRO A 104 -9.52 21.97 11.79
CA PRO A 104 -8.26 22.62 12.11
C PRO A 104 -8.38 23.37 13.45
N PRO A 105 -7.36 23.32 14.32
CA PRO A 105 -7.39 24.08 15.57
C PRO A 105 -7.45 25.58 15.27
N ALA A 106 -8.29 26.31 16.00
CA ALA A 106 -8.53 27.74 15.75
C ALA A 106 -7.25 28.59 15.78
N ASP A 107 -6.27 28.21 16.63
CA ASP A 107 -5.03 28.97 16.87
C ASP A 107 -3.77 28.26 16.35
N ALA A 108 -3.92 27.27 15.46
CA ALA A 108 -2.79 26.53 14.89
C ALA A 108 -2.68 26.73 13.38
N PRO A 109 -1.47 26.57 12.79
CA PRO A 109 -1.34 26.45 11.35
C PRO A 109 -2.23 25.31 10.85
N ALA A 110 -2.86 25.50 9.69
CA ALA A 110 -3.66 24.46 9.05
C ALA A 110 -2.83 23.15 8.97
N PRO A 111 -3.39 22.01 9.40
CA PRO A 111 -2.66 20.75 9.37
C PRO A 111 -2.26 20.41 7.94
N ALA A 112 -1.05 19.89 7.79
CA ALA A 112 -0.56 19.47 6.49
C ALA A 112 -1.45 18.35 5.95
N LEU A 113 -1.95 18.48 4.72
CA LEU A 113 -2.77 17.46 4.05
C LEU A 113 -2.10 16.07 4.00
N GLN A 114 -0.76 16.04 4.11
CA GLN A 114 0.04 14.82 4.13
C GLN A 114 0.10 14.13 5.51
N ALA A 115 -0.35 14.78 6.59
CA ALA A 115 -0.20 14.29 7.95
C ALA A 115 -0.85 12.90 8.17
N PRO A 116 -2.09 12.61 7.71
CA PRO A 116 -2.67 11.28 7.82
C PRO A 116 -1.85 10.21 7.11
N ILE A 117 -1.26 10.55 5.96
CA ILE A 117 -0.47 9.63 5.14
C ILE A 117 0.85 9.30 5.85
N LEU A 118 1.52 10.29 6.45
CA LEU A 118 2.75 10.06 7.21
C LEU A 118 2.49 9.25 8.49
N ALA A 119 1.40 9.53 9.20
CA ALA A 119 0.98 8.76 10.36
C ALA A 119 0.74 7.29 9.98
N PHE A 120 0.03 7.03 8.87
CA PHE A 120 -0.23 5.68 8.41
C PHE A 120 1.04 4.97 7.93
N THR A 121 1.93 5.68 7.24
CA THR A 121 3.24 5.14 6.82
C THR A 121 4.07 4.71 8.04
N SER A 122 4.04 5.50 9.11
CA SER A 122 4.72 5.18 10.37
C SER A 122 4.11 3.97 11.06
N PHE A 123 2.77 3.84 11.03
CA PHE A 123 2.06 2.65 11.49
C PHE A 123 2.48 1.40 10.71
N GLU A 124 2.50 1.46 9.37
CA GLU A 124 2.90 0.31 8.52
C GLU A 124 4.34 -0.13 8.81
N ALA A 125 5.26 0.82 8.98
CA ALA A 125 6.65 0.53 9.33
C ALA A 125 6.78 -0.17 10.69
N TRP A 126 6.05 0.31 11.70
CA TRP A 126 5.99 -0.33 13.01
C TRP A 126 5.37 -1.73 12.92
N TYR A 127 4.25 -1.88 12.20
CA TYR A 127 3.55 -3.15 12.07
C TYR A 127 4.45 -4.22 11.46
N ARG A 128 5.16 -3.87 10.38
CA ARG A 128 6.13 -4.77 9.75
C ARG A 128 7.26 -5.16 10.70
N ALA A 129 7.83 -4.21 11.43
CA ALA A 129 8.87 -4.51 12.42
C ALA A 129 8.36 -5.42 13.56
N ARG A 130 7.08 -5.32 13.92
CA ARG A 130 6.47 -6.04 15.04
C ARG A 130 6.00 -7.46 14.69
N PHE A 131 5.56 -7.68 13.46
CA PHE A 131 4.91 -8.93 13.03
C PHE A 131 5.59 -9.62 11.84
N ASP A 132 6.65 -9.01 11.28
CA ASP A 132 7.38 -9.50 10.11
C ASP A 132 6.47 -9.74 8.87
N VAL A 133 5.43 -8.92 8.74
CA VAL A 133 4.49 -8.98 7.62
C VAL A 133 4.02 -7.58 7.23
N ASP A 134 3.74 -7.37 5.95
CA ASP A 134 3.21 -6.10 5.46
C ASP A 134 1.73 -5.96 5.85
N PHE A 135 1.36 -4.87 6.54
CA PHE A 135 -0.01 -4.66 7.00
C PHE A 135 -1.05 -4.72 5.86
N LEU A 136 -0.72 -4.16 4.70
CA LEU A 136 -1.61 -4.17 3.53
C LEU A 136 -1.78 -5.56 2.89
N SER A 137 -1.02 -6.58 3.30
CA SER A 137 -1.26 -7.96 2.87
C SER A 137 -2.48 -8.59 3.55
N LEU A 138 -2.95 -8.03 4.66
CA LEU A 138 -4.14 -8.50 5.39
C LEU A 138 -5.44 -8.18 4.64
N LEU A 139 -5.41 -7.17 3.78
CA LEU A 139 -6.58 -6.80 3.00
C LEU A 139 -6.79 -7.81 1.86
N ALA A 140 -8.00 -8.36 1.79
CA ALA A 140 -8.45 -9.07 0.59
C ALA A 140 -8.27 -8.18 -0.65
N SER A 141 -7.93 -8.80 -1.79
CA SER A 141 -7.60 -8.06 -3.01
C SER A 141 -8.80 -7.29 -3.57
N ASP A 142 -8.93 -6.02 -3.18
CA ASP A 142 -9.82 -5.02 -3.80
C ASP A 142 -9.11 -4.24 -4.93
N ALA A 143 -7.97 -4.74 -5.42
CA ALA A 143 -7.27 -4.10 -6.52
C ALA A 143 -8.07 -4.32 -7.81
N PRO A 144 -8.34 -3.27 -8.61
CA PRO A 144 -8.99 -3.44 -9.90
C PRO A 144 -8.17 -4.41 -10.75
N THR A 145 -8.82 -5.49 -11.19
CA THR A 145 -8.25 -6.44 -12.14
C THR A 145 -8.01 -5.70 -13.44
N PHE A 146 -6.75 -5.40 -13.75
CA PHE A 146 -6.41 -4.83 -15.03
C PHE A 146 -6.42 -5.97 -16.04
N GLN A 147 -7.45 -6.06 -16.88
CA GLN A 147 -7.40 -6.92 -18.06
C GLN A 147 -6.39 -6.32 -19.02
N SER A 148 -5.27 -7.02 -19.25
CA SER A 148 -4.37 -6.68 -20.35
C SER A 148 -5.17 -6.72 -21.65
N VAL A 149 -5.13 -5.65 -22.43
CA VAL A 149 -5.72 -5.60 -23.79
C VAL A 149 -4.71 -6.12 -24.83
N VAL A 150 -3.54 -6.60 -24.39
CA VAL A 150 -2.50 -7.11 -25.28
C VAL A 150 -2.18 -8.54 -24.86
N ASP A 151 -2.63 -9.48 -25.70
CA ASP A 151 -2.10 -10.84 -25.74
C ASP A 151 -0.68 -10.75 -26.35
N PHE A 152 0.33 -11.22 -25.61
CA PHE A 152 1.68 -11.42 -26.13
C PHE A 152 1.90 -12.89 -26.49
#